data_AF-A0A2V8DPW8-F1
#
_entry.id   AF-A0A2V8DPW8-F1
#
_cell.length_a   1.000
_cell.length_b   1.000
_cell.length_c   1.000
_cell.angle_alpha   90.00
_cell.angle_beta   90.00
_cell.angle_gamma   90.00
#
_symmetry.space_group_name_H-M   'P 1'
#
loop_
_entity.id
_entity.type
_entity.pdbx_description
1 polymer ?
#
loop_
_entity_poly.entity_id
_entity_poly.type
_entity_poly.pdbx_seq_one_letter_code
_entity_poly.pdbx_strand_id
1 'polypeptide(L)'
;MAADLNLLMVRLRELGRAHERLSRAVPDPVRAIARADHALLRVLTLLDDPNIAGPLGDLIADARDRVEGPPQDFHAEFKGRRAELIKIETTITRRLGARQKDIERLYRAYESGYQLRHEFPDGIEAMKQRLVAVHEATKLHLAAARKMSRKNKKKRKRKLGQGLASAVFGTGIIAADSQLPPLFVFSYGLGGGALHQALRDIVGEDA
;
A
#
# COMPACT_ATOMS: atom_id res chain seq x y z
N MET A 1 -7.53 3.16 -19.73
CA MET A 1 -6.38 3.20 -18.81
C MET A 1 -6.39 4.38 -17.84
N ALA A 2 -6.23 5.65 -18.26
CA ALA A 2 -6.15 6.78 -17.30
C ALA A 2 -7.43 6.98 -16.46
N ALA A 3 -8.61 6.78 -17.06
CA ALA A 3 -9.88 6.83 -16.32
C ALA A 3 -10.00 5.69 -15.29
N ASP A 4 -9.55 4.49 -15.66
CA ASP A 4 -9.65 3.29 -14.83
C ASP A 4 -8.68 3.34 -13.64
N LEU A 5 -7.45 3.83 -13.85
CA LEU A 5 -6.50 4.09 -12.77
C LEU A 5 -6.98 5.20 -11.83
N ASN A 6 -7.60 6.25 -12.37
CA ASN A 6 -8.23 7.28 -11.55
C ASN A 6 -9.35 6.69 -10.68
N LEU A 7 -10.17 5.80 -11.24
CA LEU A 7 -11.20 5.09 -10.50
C LEU A 7 -10.59 4.19 -9.42
N LEU A 8 -9.50 3.47 -9.73
CA LEU A 8 -8.76 2.66 -8.77
C LEU A 8 -8.25 3.51 -7.59
N MET A 9 -7.67 4.69 -7.83
CA MET A 9 -7.23 5.60 -6.76
C MET A 9 -8.40 6.04 -5.87
N VAL A 10 -9.57 6.30 -6.45
CA VAL A 10 -10.78 6.63 -5.70
C VAL A 10 -11.23 5.44 -4.84
N ARG A 11 -11.24 4.22 -5.39
CA ARG A 11 -11.63 3.01 -4.65
C ARG A 11 -10.64 2.66 -3.53
N LEU A 12 -9.34 2.83 -3.75
CA LEU A 12 -8.32 2.68 -2.72
C LEU A 12 -8.50 3.70 -1.58
N ARG A 13 -8.83 4.95 -1.90
CA ARG A 13 -9.18 5.96 -0.89
C ARG A 13 -10.45 5.57 -0.12
N GLU A 14 -11.47 5.06 -0.79
CA GLU A 14 -12.68 4.54 -0.16
C GLU A 14 -12.39 3.39 0.80
N LEU A 15 -11.52 2.45 0.40
CA LEU A 15 -11.04 1.35 1.24
C LEU A 15 -10.33 1.88 2.49
N GLY A 16 -9.40 2.82 2.34
CA GLY A 16 -8.73 3.46 3.49
C GLY A 16 -9.72 4.11 4.47
N ARG A 17 -10.74 4.82 3.96
CA ARG A 17 -11.81 5.41 4.79
C ARG A 17 -12.69 4.36 5.46
N ALA A 18 -13.01 3.26 4.77
CA ALA A 18 -13.80 2.17 5.34
C ALA A 18 -13.06 1.51 6.51
N HIS A 19 -11.75 1.29 6.37
CA HIS A 19 -10.89 0.80 7.44
C HIS A 19 -10.77 1.76 8.62
N GLU A 20 -10.64 3.07 8.37
CA GLU A 20 -10.64 4.07 9.44
C GLU A 20 -11.95 4.01 10.25
N ARG A 21 -13.10 3.90 9.57
CA ARG A 21 -14.41 3.73 10.20
C ARG A 21 -14.50 2.43 10.99
N LEU A 22 -14.04 1.31 10.42
CA LEU A 22 -13.99 0.02 11.11
C LEU A 22 -13.20 0.09 12.42
N SER A 23 -12.07 0.80 12.41
CA SER A 23 -11.25 0.99 13.61
C SER A 23 -11.99 1.75 14.73
N ARG A 24 -13.00 2.57 14.40
CA ARG A 24 -13.78 3.39 15.34
C ARG A 24 -15.19 2.86 15.60
N ALA A 25 -15.63 1.83 14.89
CA ALA A 25 -17.01 1.36 14.90
C ALA A 25 -17.44 0.84 16.28
N VAL A 26 -18.38 1.58 16.89
CA VAL A 26 -19.18 1.26 18.08
C VAL A 26 -20.54 1.95 17.87
N PRO A 27 -21.69 1.31 18.12
CA PRO A 27 -21.87 -0.06 18.62
C PRO A 27 -21.88 -1.15 17.52
N ASP A 28 -21.90 -0.79 16.23
CA ASP A 28 -22.12 -1.74 15.13
C ASP A 28 -20.83 -2.02 14.32
N PRO A 29 -20.01 -2.99 14.73
CA PRO A 29 -18.81 -3.39 14.00
C PRO A 29 -19.12 -4.23 12.76
N VAL A 30 -20.25 -4.95 12.73
CA VAL A 30 -20.61 -5.86 11.64
C VAL A 30 -20.84 -5.07 10.36
N ARG A 31 -21.63 -3.99 10.44
CA ARG A 31 -21.84 -3.10 9.29
C ARG A 31 -20.56 -2.41 8.82
N ALA A 32 -19.64 -2.11 9.73
CA ALA A 32 -18.36 -1.52 9.37
C ALA A 32 -17.43 -2.52 8.66
N ILE A 33 -17.48 -3.80 9.04
CA ILE A 33 -16.77 -4.89 8.35
C ILE A 33 -17.33 -5.05 6.93
N ALA A 34 -18.65 -5.21 6.78
CA ALA A 34 -19.28 -5.37 5.46
C ALA A 34 -18.96 -4.21 4.49
N ARG A 35 -18.87 -2.97 5.01
CA ARG A 35 -18.44 -1.81 4.22
C ARG A 35 -16.97 -1.89 3.78
N ALA A 36 -16.09 -2.38 4.65
CA ALA A 36 -14.69 -2.57 4.33
C ALA A 36 -14.51 -3.72 3.31
N ASP A 37 -15.23 -4.83 3.48
CA ASP A 37 -15.23 -5.97 2.54
C ASP A 37 -15.70 -5.51 1.15
N HIS A 38 -16.81 -4.78 1.08
CA HIS A 38 -17.31 -4.24 -0.19
C HIS A 38 -16.33 -3.22 -0.81
N ALA A 39 -15.63 -2.41 -0.01
CA ALA A 39 -14.63 -1.48 -0.54
C ALA A 39 -13.41 -2.24 -1.09
N LEU A 40 -12.98 -3.32 -0.42
CA LEU A 40 -11.91 -4.19 -0.89
C LEU A 40 -12.31 -4.85 -2.21
N LEU A 41 -13.51 -5.43 -2.29
CA LEU A 41 -14.01 -6.08 -3.51
C LEU A 41 -13.97 -5.13 -4.70
N ARG A 42 -14.39 -3.87 -4.53
CA ARG A 42 -14.32 -2.85 -5.60
C ARG A 42 -12.91 -2.54 -6.06
N VAL A 43 -11.91 -2.62 -5.17
CA VAL A 43 -10.50 -2.47 -5.54
C VAL A 43 -10.03 -3.70 -6.31
N LEU A 44 -10.32 -4.90 -5.80
CA LEU A 44 -9.93 -6.16 -6.44
C LEU A 44 -10.52 -6.29 -7.85
N THR A 45 -11.80 -5.99 -8.04
CA THR A 45 -12.45 -6.01 -9.36
C THR A 45 -11.76 -5.09 -10.37
N LEU A 46 -11.24 -3.94 -9.95
CA LEU A 46 -10.49 -3.05 -10.84
C LEU A 46 -9.08 -3.56 -11.11
N LEU A 47 -8.44 -4.20 -10.12
CA LEU A 47 -7.16 -4.87 -10.34
C LEU A 47 -7.28 -6.11 -11.23
N ASP A 48 -8.47 -6.69 -11.35
CA ASP A 48 -8.79 -7.77 -12.29
C ASP A 48 -9.16 -7.27 -13.69
N ASP A 49 -9.41 -5.97 -13.87
CA ASP A 49 -9.73 -5.41 -15.18
C ASP A 49 -8.53 -5.58 -16.12
N PRO A 50 -8.66 -6.23 -17.29
CA PRO A 50 -7.56 -6.45 -18.22
C PRO A 50 -6.82 -5.16 -18.63
N ASN A 51 -7.52 -4.01 -18.66
CA ASN A 51 -6.94 -2.70 -18.98
C ASN A 51 -6.02 -2.14 -17.88
N ILE A 52 -6.10 -2.70 -16.68
CA ILE A 52 -5.20 -2.42 -15.55
C ILE A 52 -4.23 -3.59 -15.37
N ALA A 53 -4.74 -4.82 -15.37
CA ALA A 53 -4.00 -6.02 -15.03
C ALA A 53 -2.82 -6.31 -15.96
N GLY A 54 -3.05 -6.27 -17.27
CA GLY A 54 -2.00 -6.49 -18.26
C GLY A 54 -0.87 -5.46 -18.14
N PRO A 55 -1.16 -4.16 -18.35
CA PRO A 55 -0.13 -3.11 -18.30
C PRO A 55 0.60 -3.05 -16.95
N LEU A 56 -0.10 -3.22 -15.84
CA LEU A 56 0.52 -3.21 -14.52
C LEU A 56 1.37 -4.46 -14.27
N GLY A 57 0.95 -5.62 -14.76
CA GLY A 57 1.72 -6.87 -14.68
C GLY A 57 3.03 -6.77 -15.44
N ASP A 58 3.01 -6.29 -16.68
CA ASP A 58 4.21 -6.11 -17.51
C ASP A 58 5.22 -5.17 -16.86
N LEU A 59 4.73 -4.06 -16.28
CA LEU A 59 5.58 -3.10 -15.60
C LEU A 59 6.17 -3.66 -14.30
N ILE A 60 5.39 -4.40 -13.49
CA ILE A 60 5.90 -5.06 -12.29
C ILE A 60 7.03 -6.03 -12.66
N ALA A 61 6.87 -6.79 -13.74
CA ALA A 61 7.90 -7.71 -14.21
C ALA A 61 9.20 -6.97 -14.60
N ASP A 62 9.12 -5.93 -15.45
CA ASP A 62 10.29 -5.14 -15.86
C ASP A 62 10.96 -4.42 -14.67
N ALA A 63 10.17 -3.89 -13.72
CA ALA A 63 10.72 -3.22 -12.54
C ALA A 63 11.42 -4.18 -11.60
N ARG A 64 10.88 -5.39 -11.43
CA ARG A 64 11.48 -6.41 -10.57
C ARG A 64 12.89 -6.76 -11.04
N ASP A 65 13.06 -7.01 -12.33
CA ASP A 65 14.37 -7.35 -12.92
C ASP A 65 15.42 -6.24 -12.66
N ARG A 66 14.97 -4.98 -12.61
CA ARG A 66 15.84 -3.81 -12.35
C ARG A 66 16.08 -3.55 -10.86
N VAL A 67 15.10 -3.77 -10.00
CA VAL A 67 15.23 -3.59 -8.53
C VAL A 67 16.01 -4.75 -7.89
N GLU A 68 15.90 -5.96 -8.42
CA GLU A 68 16.60 -7.16 -7.92
C GLU A 68 18.03 -7.31 -8.47
N GLY A 69 18.46 -6.41 -9.37
CA GLY A 69 19.84 -6.30 -9.88
C GLY A 69 20.85 -5.71 -8.87
N PRO A 70 22.12 -5.49 -9.27
CA PRO A 70 23.17 -4.97 -8.38
C PRO A 70 22.76 -3.63 -7.73
N PRO A 71 22.62 -3.55 -6.38
CA PRO A 71 21.89 -2.47 -5.70
C PRO A 71 22.54 -1.08 -5.70
N GLN A 72 23.74 -0.93 -6.26
CA GLN A 72 24.61 0.20 -5.94
C GLN A 72 24.26 1.49 -6.72
N ASP A 73 23.80 1.38 -7.96
CA ASP A 73 23.51 2.56 -8.79
C ASP A 73 22.10 3.11 -8.54
N PHE A 74 21.12 2.22 -8.38
CA PHE A 74 19.73 2.58 -8.13
C PHE A 74 19.58 3.36 -6.82
N HIS A 75 20.02 2.79 -5.68
CA HIS A 75 19.85 3.44 -4.38
C HIS A 75 20.55 4.81 -4.28
N ALA A 76 21.72 4.96 -4.92
CA ALA A 76 22.44 6.23 -5.00
C ALA A 76 21.66 7.27 -5.81
N GLU A 77 21.08 6.88 -6.95
CA GLU A 77 20.20 7.75 -7.75
C GLU A 77 18.96 8.21 -6.95
N PHE A 78 18.32 7.29 -6.21
CA PHE A 78 17.17 7.61 -5.35
C PHE A 78 17.48 8.66 -4.30
N LYS A 79 18.63 8.51 -3.65
CA LYS A 79 19.06 9.44 -2.61
C LYS A 79 19.35 10.83 -3.20
N GLY A 80 19.92 10.89 -4.40
CA GLY A 80 20.22 12.14 -5.10
C GLY A 80 18.98 12.90 -5.59
N ARG A 81 17.91 12.19 -5.99
CA ARG A 81 16.69 12.78 -6.57
C ARG A 81 15.47 12.77 -5.65
N ARG A 82 15.64 12.41 -4.37
CA ARG A 82 14.56 12.22 -3.39
C ARG A 82 13.48 13.31 -3.42
N ALA A 83 13.86 14.59 -3.35
CA ALA A 83 12.89 15.68 -3.24
C ALA A 83 12.01 15.82 -4.51
N GLU A 84 12.62 15.62 -5.68
CA GLU A 84 11.93 15.62 -6.97
C GLU A 84 10.94 14.46 -7.04
N LEU A 85 11.40 13.25 -6.75
CA LEU A 85 10.61 12.03 -6.79
C LEU A 85 9.41 12.08 -5.84
N ILE A 86 9.62 12.54 -4.59
CA ILE A 86 8.54 12.71 -3.62
C ILE A 86 7.48 13.69 -4.12
N LYS A 87 7.88 14.77 -4.79
CA LYS A 87 6.95 15.77 -5.34
C LYS A 87 6.13 15.19 -6.49
N ILE A 88 6.76 14.41 -7.37
CA ILE A 88 6.08 13.74 -8.49
C ILE A 88 5.06 12.73 -7.95
N GLU A 89 5.49 11.83 -7.06
CA GLU A 89 4.63 10.85 -6.41
C GLU A 89 3.43 11.48 -5.72
N THR A 90 3.66 12.56 -4.97
CA THR A 90 2.58 13.30 -4.28
C THR A 90 1.56 13.86 -5.27
N THR A 91 2.01 14.26 -6.46
CA THR A 91 1.14 14.81 -7.51
C THR A 91 0.26 13.72 -8.12
N ILE A 92 0.86 12.58 -8.44
CA ILE A 92 0.21 11.43 -9.08
C ILE A 92 -0.78 10.77 -8.12
N THR A 93 -0.37 10.59 -6.86
CA THR A 93 -1.20 9.99 -5.80
C THR A 93 -2.15 10.99 -5.12
N ARG A 94 -2.27 12.22 -5.62
CA ARG A 94 -3.16 13.24 -5.02
C ARG A 94 -4.61 12.78 -4.93
N ARG A 95 -5.09 12.01 -5.92
CA ARG A 95 -6.44 11.44 -5.93
C ARG A 95 -6.65 10.32 -4.91
N LEU A 96 -5.57 9.67 -4.48
CA LEU A 96 -5.57 8.75 -3.34
C LEU A 96 -5.61 9.52 -2.01
N GLY A 97 -5.14 10.76 -2.00
CA GLY A 97 -5.15 11.65 -0.82
C GLY A 97 -3.89 11.53 0.01
N ALA A 98 -2.86 10.91 -0.56
CA ALA A 98 -1.52 10.98 -0.04
C ALA A 98 -1.07 12.44 0.00
N ARG A 99 -0.52 12.85 1.14
CA ARG A 99 0.19 14.11 1.27
C ARG A 99 1.68 13.83 1.17
N GLN A 100 2.47 14.86 0.94
CA GLN A 100 3.93 14.75 0.90
C GLN A 100 4.51 14.00 2.11
N LYS A 101 4.00 14.29 3.32
CA LYS A 101 4.41 13.60 4.56
C LYS A 101 4.14 12.08 4.56
N ASP A 102 3.14 11.62 3.82
CA ASP A 102 2.79 10.21 3.72
C ASP A 102 3.80 9.51 2.80
N ILE A 103 4.12 10.12 1.66
CA ILE A 103 5.18 9.65 0.74
C ILE A 103 6.56 9.67 1.42
N GLU A 104 6.89 10.74 2.14
CA GLU A 104 8.12 10.82 2.94
C GLU A 104 8.21 9.71 4.00
N ARG A 105 7.08 9.34 4.62
CA ARG A 105 7.04 8.25 5.59
C ARG A 105 7.31 6.91 4.92
N LEU A 106 6.72 6.66 3.74
CA LEU A 106 6.98 5.45 2.97
C LEU A 106 8.44 5.39 2.53
N TYR A 107 9.02 6.53 2.13
CA TYR A 107 10.42 6.60 1.72
C TYR A 107 11.36 6.26 2.89
N ARG A 108 11.08 6.78 4.10
CA ARG A 108 11.85 6.40 5.30
C ARG A 108 11.70 4.92 5.62
N ALA A 109 10.48 4.37 5.48
CA ALA A 109 10.24 2.94 5.70
C ALA A 109 11.03 2.09 4.69
N TYR A 110 11.05 2.50 3.42
CA TYR A 110 11.88 1.93 2.38
C TYR A 110 13.37 2.01 2.77
N GLU A 111 13.93 3.18 3.08
CA GLU A 111 15.35 3.30 3.48
C GLU A 111 15.72 2.40 4.67
N SER A 112 14.82 2.27 5.66
CA SER A 112 15.06 1.41 6.83
C SER A 112 14.88 -0.08 6.56
N GLY A 113 14.06 -0.46 5.57
CA GLY A 113 13.63 -1.83 5.30
C GLY A 113 14.23 -2.46 4.03
N TYR A 114 14.82 -1.65 3.15
CA TYR A 114 15.40 -2.04 1.86
C TYR A 114 16.52 -3.09 1.97
N GLN A 115 17.01 -3.38 3.17
CA GLN A 115 18.03 -4.38 3.40
C GLN A 115 17.52 -5.84 3.36
N LEU A 116 16.21 -6.08 3.39
CA LEU A 116 15.64 -7.42 3.30
C LEU A 116 15.16 -7.66 1.86
N ARG A 117 16.07 -8.16 1.03
CA ARG A 117 15.81 -8.55 -0.36
C ARG A 117 14.72 -9.63 -0.39
N HIS A 118 13.89 -9.61 -1.44
CA HIS A 118 12.94 -10.68 -1.85
C HIS A 118 11.49 -10.64 -1.37
N GLU A 119 11.02 -9.56 -0.73
CA GLU A 119 9.62 -9.46 -0.33
C GLU A 119 8.83 -8.42 -1.12
N PHE A 120 9.16 -8.16 -2.39
CA PHE A 120 8.32 -7.34 -3.27
C PHE A 120 7.25 -8.21 -3.96
N PRO A 121 6.07 -7.66 -4.33
CA PRO A 121 5.06 -8.44 -5.03
C PRO A 121 5.56 -8.80 -6.44
N ASP A 122 5.63 -10.09 -6.75
CA ASP A 122 6.14 -10.63 -8.02
C ASP A 122 5.17 -10.50 -9.21
N GLY A 123 4.03 -9.85 -8.99
CA GLY A 123 3.01 -9.61 -9.99
C GLY A 123 1.75 -9.01 -9.37
N ILE A 124 0.76 -8.73 -10.22
CA ILE A 124 -0.51 -8.17 -9.78
C ILE A 124 -1.26 -9.10 -8.82
N GLU A 125 -1.15 -10.42 -9.02
CA GLU A 125 -1.74 -11.43 -8.12
C GLU A 125 -1.15 -11.36 -6.72
N ALA A 126 0.18 -11.33 -6.57
CA ALA A 126 0.80 -11.18 -5.26
C ALA A 126 0.46 -9.83 -4.60
N MET A 127 0.33 -8.76 -5.39
CA MET A 127 -0.13 -7.47 -4.86
C MET A 127 -1.56 -7.57 -4.30
N LYS A 128 -2.49 -8.22 -5.03
CA LYS A 128 -3.86 -8.48 -4.56
C LYS A 128 -3.87 -9.35 -3.31
N GLN A 129 -3.14 -10.46 -3.31
CA GLN A 129 -3.05 -11.38 -2.17
C GLN A 129 -2.56 -10.68 -0.90
N ARG A 130 -1.55 -9.81 -1.01
CA ARG A 130 -1.06 -8.99 0.12
C ARG A 130 -2.12 -8.03 0.63
N LEU A 131 -2.85 -7.37 -0.28
CA LEU A 131 -3.92 -6.45 0.11
C LEU A 131 -5.05 -7.20 0.87
N VAL A 132 -5.42 -8.39 0.39
CA VAL A 132 -6.37 -9.28 1.07
C VAL A 132 -5.84 -9.71 2.44
N ALA A 133 -4.58 -10.15 2.52
CA ALA A 133 -3.96 -10.59 3.77
C ALA A 133 -3.93 -9.46 4.83
N VAL A 134 -3.53 -8.25 4.44
CA VAL A 134 -3.58 -7.04 5.28
C VAL A 134 -5.00 -6.75 5.76
N HIS A 135 -5.99 -6.86 4.86
CA HIS A 135 -7.39 -6.63 5.18
C HIS A 135 -7.93 -7.65 6.21
N GLU A 136 -7.73 -8.94 5.97
CA GLU A 136 -8.17 -10.01 6.87
C GLU A 136 -7.49 -9.94 8.24
N ALA A 137 -6.16 -9.78 8.24
CA ALA A 137 -5.39 -9.64 9.48
C ALA A 137 -5.85 -8.40 10.27
N THR A 138 -6.20 -7.30 9.60
CA THR A 138 -6.77 -6.12 10.25
C THR A 138 -8.09 -6.43 10.95
N LYS A 139 -9.01 -7.15 10.30
CA LYS A 139 -10.31 -7.53 10.90
C LYS A 139 -10.08 -8.33 12.18
N LEU A 140 -9.22 -9.35 12.11
CA LEU A 140 -8.86 -10.21 13.23
C LEU A 140 -8.22 -9.42 14.39
N HIS A 141 -7.20 -8.61 14.10
CA HIS A 141 -6.49 -7.87 15.14
C HIS A 141 -7.30 -6.70 15.73
N LEU A 142 -8.23 -6.10 14.97
CA LEU A 142 -9.16 -5.11 15.53
C LEU A 142 -10.14 -5.75 16.51
N ALA A 143 -10.65 -6.94 16.22
CA ALA A 143 -11.50 -7.69 17.14
C ALA A 143 -10.76 -8.03 18.43
N ALA A 144 -9.50 -8.50 18.33
CA ALA A 144 -8.65 -8.75 19.49
C ALA A 144 -8.35 -7.46 20.28
N ALA A 145 -8.00 -6.36 19.61
CA ALA A 145 -7.67 -5.09 20.26
C ALA A 145 -8.82 -4.51 21.08
N ARG A 146 -10.08 -4.77 20.72
CA ARG A 146 -11.25 -4.31 21.48
C ARG A 146 -11.29 -4.87 22.91
N LYS A 147 -10.78 -6.09 23.12
CA LYS A 147 -10.71 -6.78 24.42
C LYS A 147 -9.53 -6.32 25.30
N MET A 148 -8.61 -5.52 24.75
CA MET A 148 -7.43 -5.03 25.48
C MET A 148 -7.75 -3.84 26.40
N SER A 149 -6.86 -3.56 27.35
CA SER A 149 -6.86 -2.32 28.15
C SER A 149 -6.79 -1.07 27.26
N ARG A 150 -7.32 0.07 27.74
CA ARG A 150 -7.44 1.31 26.95
C ARG A 150 -6.10 1.76 26.32
N LYS A 151 -5.01 1.69 27.07
CA LYS A 151 -3.65 2.07 26.62
C LYS A 151 -3.17 1.16 25.49
N ASN A 152 -3.24 -0.15 25.67
CA ASN A 152 -2.77 -1.14 24.68
C ASN A 152 -3.66 -1.14 23.43
N LYS A 153 -4.97 -1.03 23.61
CA LYS A 153 -5.95 -0.85 22.53
C LYS A 153 -5.63 0.34 21.64
N LYS A 154 -5.34 1.50 22.23
CA LYS A 154 -4.97 2.72 21.49
C LYS A 154 -3.67 2.51 20.71
N LYS A 155 -2.63 1.94 21.34
CA LYS A 155 -1.35 1.63 20.68
C LYS A 155 -1.55 0.67 19.49
N ARG A 156 -2.30 -0.41 19.70
CA ARG A 156 -2.54 -1.42 18.67
C ARG A 156 -3.37 -0.90 17.51
N LYS A 157 -4.47 -0.18 17.77
CA LYS A 157 -5.27 0.46 16.71
C LYS A 157 -4.46 1.44 15.87
N ARG A 158 -3.51 2.17 16.47
CA ARG A 158 -2.61 3.06 15.73
C ARG A 158 -1.72 2.28 14.76
N LYS A 159 -1.11 1.18 15.21
CA LYS A 159 -0.27 0.31 14.36
C LYS A 159 -1.08 -0.31 13.21
N LEU A 160 -2.27 -0.82 13.48
CA LEU A 160 -3.19 -1.33 12.45
C LEU A 160 -3.55 -0.24 11.42
N GLY A 161 -3.86 0.97 11.89
CA GLY A 161 -4.12 2.11 11.00
C GLY A 161 -2.91 2.52 10.15
N GLN A 162 -1.70 2.43 10.71
CA GLN A 162 -0.46 2.67 9.97
C GLN A 162 -0.25 1.62 8.88
N GLY A 163 -0.38 0.34 9.21
CA GLY A 163 -0.23 -0.73 8.22
C GLY A 163 -1.26 -0.64 7.09
N LEU A 164 -2.53 -0.37 7.41
CA LEU A 164 -3.57 -0.14 6.40
C LEU A 164 -3.27 1.05 5.49
N ALA A 165 -2.78 2.15 6.05
CA ALA A 165 -2.39 3.30 5.25
C ALA A 165 -1.22 2.95 4.33
N SER A 166 -0.23 2.21 4.83
CA SER A 166 0.90 1.75 4.02
C SER A 166 0.46 0.82 2.90
N ALA A 167 -0.48 -0.10 3.15
CA ALA A 167 -1.01 -0.98 2.10
C ALA A 167 -1.76 -0.20 1.02
N VAL A 168 -2.69 0.68 1.43
CA VAL A 168 -3.49 1.50 0.51
C VAL A 168 -2.61 2.44 -0.33
N PHE A 169 -1.65 3.12 0.32
CA PHE A 169 -0.72 4.00 -0.39
C PHE A 169 0.26 3.21 -1.26
N GLY A 170 0.76 2.07 -0.79
CA GLY A 170 1.70 1.23 -1.54
C GLY A 170 1.10 0.68 -2.83
N THR A 171 -0.09 0.07 -2.75
CA THR A 171 -0.85 -0.36 -3.93
C THR A 171 -1.15 0.82 -4.85
N GLY A 172 -1.49 1.97 -4.29
CA GLY A 172 -1.81 3.16 -5.05
C GLY A 172 -0.64 3.73 -5.84
N ILE A 173 0.55 3.79 -5.22
CA ILE A 173 1.81 4.24 -5.84
C ILE A 173 2.18 3.30 -6.99
N ILE A 174 2.25 1.99 -6.73
CA ILE A 174 2.55 0.98 -7.77
C ILE A 174 1.59 1.13 -8.96
N ALA A 175 0.29 1.26 -8.71
CA ALA A 175 -0.68 1.36 -9.78
C ALA A 175 -0.66 2.71 -10.52
N ALA A 176 -0.43 3.82 -9.83
CA ALA A 176 -0.55 5.15 -10.42
C ALA A 176 0.62 5.50 -11.35
N ASP A 177 1.83 5.03 -11.03
CA ASP A 177 3.02 5.26 -11.86
C ASP A 177 3.14 4.29 -13.02
N SER A 178 2.16 3.39 -13.22
CA SER A 178 2.06 2.61 -14.46
C SER A 178 1.96 3.49 -15.72
N GLN A 179 1.68 4.78 -15.55
CA GLN A 179 1.62 5.77 -16.63
C GLN A 179 2.93 6.55 -16.83
N LEU A 180 3.95 6.35 -15.97
CA LEU A 180 5.25 7.01 -16.05
C LEU A 180 6.41 5.99 -15.95
N PRO A 181 6.68 5.23 -17.03
CA PRO A 181 7.70 4.17 -17.03
C PRO A 181 9.09 4.57 -16.50
N PRO A 182 9.60 5.81 -16.72
CA PRO A 182 10.91 6.20 -16.18
C PRO A 182 10.98 6.25 -14.64
N LEU A 183 9.84 6.39 -13.97
CA LEU A 183 9.74 6.46 -12.51
C LEU A 183 9.19 5.18 -11.90
N PHE A 184 8.60 4.30 -12.70
CA PHE A 184 7.88 3.13 -12.22
C PHE A 184 8.72 2.23 -11.29
N VAL A 185 10.02 2.10 -11.55
CA VAL A 185 10.94 1.32 -10.70
C VAL A 185 11.03 1.90 -9.28
N PHE A 186 10.99 3.24 -9.15
CA PHE A 186 10.91 3.92 -7.86
C PHE A 186 9.62 3.58 -7.13
N SER A 187 8.50 3.76 -7.83
CA SER A 187 7.16 3.58 -7.30
C SER A 187 6.94 2.13 -6.86
N TYR A 188 7.51 1.18 -7.62
CA TYR A 188 7.56 -0.23 -7.26
C TYR A 188 8.38 -0.48 -5.99
N GLY A 189 9.58 0.09 -5.87
CA GLY A 189 10.39 -0.01 -4.65
C GLY A 189 9.70 0.61 -3.43
N LEU A 190 9.15 1.81 -3.58
CA LEU A 190 8.47 2.53 -2.52
C LEU A 190 7.17 1.82 -2.09
N GLY A 191 6.34 1.45 -3.06
CA GLY A 191 5.03 0.85 -2.82
C GLY A 191 5.11 -0.61 -2.38
N GLY A 192 6.07 -1.37 -2.89
CA GLY A 192 6.31 -2.74 -2.45
C GLY A 192 6.89 -2.78 -1.04
N GLY A 193 7.82 -1.87 -0.71
CA GLY A 193 8.29 -1.69 0.67
C GLY A 193 7.16 -1.27 1.63
N ALA A 194 6.22 -0.44 1.16
CA ALA A 194 5.04 -0.05 1.93
C ALA A 194 4.09 -1.23 2.20
N LEU A 195 3.86 -2.10 1.21
CA LEU A 195 3.06 -3.31 1.36
C LEU A 195 3.70 -4.30 2.34
N HIS A 196 5.02 -4.43 2.31
CA HIS A 196 5.75 -5.24 3.29
C HIS A 196 5.62 -4.68 4.71
N GLN A 197 5.92 -3.38 4.86
CA GLN A 197 5.78 -2.69 6.15
C GLN A 197 4.35 -2.78 6.70
N ALA A 198 3.33 -2.82 5.82
CA ALA A 198 1.95 -2.98 6.23
C ALA A 198 1.71 -4.30 6.97
N LEU A 199 2.25 -5.41 6.45
CA LEU A 199 2.15 -6.71 7.09
C LEU A 199 2.85 -6.71 8.45
N ARG A 200 4.06 -6.16 8.55
CA ARG A 200 4.79 -6.04 9.83
C ARG A 200 4.05 -5.20 10.86
N ASP A 201 3.50 -4.05 10.46
CA ASP A 201 2.71 -3.21 11.37
C ASP A 201 1.41 -3.90 11.83
N ILE A 202 0.86 -4.80 11.00
CA ILE A 202 -0.37 -5.51 11.28
C ILE A 202 -0.11 -6.79 12.08
N VAL A 203 0.87 -7.62 11.76
CA VAL A 203 1.08 -8.93 12.40
C VAL A 203 2.06 -8.81 13.57
N GLY A 204 3.13 -8.03 13.44
CA GLY A 204 4.22 -7.92 14.41
C GLY A 204 5.58 -7.94 13.68
N GLU A 205 6.66 -7.57 14.38
CA GLU A 205 8.02 -7.55 13.82
C GLU A 205 8.63 -8.96 13.65
N ASP A 206 8.02 -9.99 14.26
CA ASP A 206 8.47 -11.40 14.22
C ASP A 206 7.80 -12.23 13.11
N ALA A 207 7.08 -11.60 12.18
CA ALA A 207 6.35 -12.24 11.08
C ALA A 207 6.95 -11.93 9.71
#